data_AF-A0A930RRI2-F1
#
_entry.id   AF-A0A930RRI2-F1
#
_cell.length_a   1.000
_cell.length_b   1.000
_cell.length_c   1.000
_cell.angle_alpha   90.00
_cell.angle_beta   90.00
_cell.angle_gamma   90.00
#
_symmetry.space_group_name_H-M   'P 1'
#
loop_
_entity.id
_entity.type
_entity.pdbx_description
1 polymer ?
#
loop_
_entity_poly.entity_id
_entity_poly.type
_entity_poly.pdbx_seq_one_letter_code
_entity_poly.pdbx_strand_id
1 'polypeptide(L)'
;MQEHSVELKLGHPDDAFHLFGSNERHLRLMEQELKVTIHARTEIVQILGTEASCEETRQVIQALLVLVNRGMTIGTPDVVTAITMVKNDEIDKFVALYEEEIIKDSYGKPIRVKTLGQKIYVDSVKNHDIVFGIGPAGTGKTFLAVTLAVTALKRGQVKRIILTRPAVEAGESLGFLPGDLKEKVDPYLRPVYDALYQ
;
A
#
# COMPACT_ATOMS: atom_id res chain seq x y z
N MET A 1 6.52 -15.19 32.42
CA MET A 1 5.50 -14.46 31.66
C MET A 1 4.34 -15.42 31.49
N GLN A 2 3.10 -15.03 31.81
CA GLN A 2 1.95 -15.89 31.56
C GLN A 2 1.82 -16.12 30.06
N GLU A 3 1.81 -17.38 29.64
CA GLU A 3 1.50 -17.76 28.27
C GLU A 3 0.00 -17.51 28.07
N HIS A 4 -0.32 -16.48 27.30
CA HIS A 4 -1.68 -16.20 26.87
C HIS A 4 -1.93 -16.93 25.55
N SER A 5 -3.14 -17.48 25.38
CA SER A 5 -3.53 -18.16 24.15
C SER A 5 -4.86 -17.61 23.66
N VAL A 6 -4.91 -17.30 22.37
CA VAL A 6 -6.12 -16.86 21.66
C VAL A 6 -6.36 -17.80 20.51
N GLU A 7 -7.61 -18.25 20.35
CA GLU A 7 -8.04 -19.05 19.21
C GLU A 7 -8.93 -18.23 18.28
N LEU A 8 -8.72 -18.42 16.98
CA LEU A 8 -9.49 -17.79 15.93
C LEU A 8 -10.00 -18.85 14.96
N LYS A 9 -11.29 -18.80 14.66
CA LYS A 9 -11.92 -19.71 13.70
C LYS A 9 -12.03 -19.03 12.34
N LEU A 10 -11.51 -19.69 11.31
CA LEU A 10 -11.61 -19.30 9.91
C LEU A 10 -12.97 -19.73 9.33
N GLY A 11 -13.43 -19.01 8.30
CA GLY A 11 -14.75 -19.24 7.70
C GLY A 11 -14.75 -20.37 6.68
N HIS A 12 -13.62 -20.57 5.99
CA HIS A 12 -13.44 -21.58 4.96
C HIS A 12 -12.08 -22.28 5.11
N PRO A 13 -11.95 -23.58 4.79
CA PRO A 13 -10.69 -24.31 4.85
C PRO A 13 -9.55 -23.68 4.03
N ASP A 14 -9.89 -23.03 2.92
CA ASP A 14 -8.92 -22.38 2.02
C ASP A 14 -8.43 -21.01 2.53
N ASP A 15 -9.12 -20.41 3.51
CA ASP A 15 -8.74 -19.10 4.07
C ASP A 15 -7.33 -19.15 4.65
N ALA A 16 -6.96 -20.26 5.30
CA ALA A 16 -5.64 -20.46 5.88
C ALA A 16 -4.55 -20.37 4.80
N PHE A 17 -4.79 -20.98 3.63
CA PHE A 17 -3.84 -20.97 2.51
C PHE A 17 -3.68 -19.55 1.95
N HIS A 18 -4.78 -18.83 1.75
CA HIS A 18 -4.75 -17.46 1.23
C HIS A 18 -4.17 -16.44 2.23
N LEU A 19 -4.39 -16.66 3.53
CA LEU A 19 -3.89 -15.80 4.59
C LEU A 19 -2.39 -15.98 4.82
N PHE A 20 -1.94 -17.23 5.01
CA PHE A 20 -0.56 -17.53 5.40
C PHE A 20 0.42 -17.60 4.23
N GLY A 21 -0.10 -17.67 3.01
CA GLY A 21 0.69 -17.66 1.78
C GLY A 21 1.50 -18.94 1.57
N SER A 22 2.13 -19.04 0.40
CA SER A 22 2.95 -20.20 0.03
C SER A 22 4.09 -20.42 1.02
N ASN A 23 4.27 -21.66 1.47
CA ASN A 23 5.27 -22.06 2.47
C ASN A 23 5.18 -21.24 3.79
N GLU A 24 3.98 -20.80 4.16
CA GLU A 24 3.70 -20.10 5.42
C GLU A 24 4.50 -18.79 5.58
N ARG A 25 4.87 -18.14 4.47
CA ARG A 25 5.71 -16.94 4.50
C ARG A 25 5.06 -15.80 5.30
N HIS A 26 3.75 -15.60 5.18
CA HIS A 26 3.06 -14.53 5.91
C HIS A 26 2.92 -14.88 7.40
N LEU A 27 2.69 -16.15 7.72
CA LEU A 27 2.64 -16.64 9.10
C LEU A 27 3.96 -16.35 9.82
N ARG A 28 5.08 -16.78 9.23
CA ARG A 28 6.41 -16.58 9.81
C ARG A 28 6.75 -15.10 9.97
N LEU A 29 6.32 -14.26 9.04
CA LEU A 29 6.50 -12.82 9.14
C LEU A 29 5.73 -12.22 10.32
N MET A 30 4.47 -12.63 10.53
CA MET A 30 3.67 -12.21 11.68
C MET A 30 4.28 -12.69 13.01
N GLU A 31 4.72 -13.95 13.08
CA GLU A 31 5.39 -14.51 14.26
C GLU A 31 6.64 -13.70 14.65
N GLN A 32 7.50 -13.40 13.66
CA GLN A 32 8.73 -12.65 13.87
C GLN A 32 8.48 -11.21 14.34
N GLU A 33 7.55 -10.50 13.69
CA GLU A 33 7.31 -9.08 13.94
C GLU A 33 6.49 -8.79 15.20
N LEU A 34 5.57 -9.69 15.56
CA LEU A 34 4.67 -9.55 16.71
C LEU A 34 5.11 -10.40 17.91
N LYS A 35 6.18 -11.20 17.76
CA LYS A 35 6.77 -12.05 18.81
C LYS A 35 5.75 -13.04 19.39
N VAL A 36 5.05 -13.73 18.51
CA VAL A 36 4.06 -14.77 18.83
C VAL A 36 4.43 -16.08 18.15
N THR A 37 3.80 -17.17 18.59
CA THR A 37 3.78 -18.45 17.86
C THR A 37 2.37 -18.69 17.35
N ILE A 38 2.24 -19.04 16.07
CA ILE A 38 0.98 -19.26 15.39
C ILE A 38 0.91 -20.73 14.95
N HIS A 39 -0.12 -21.43 15.41
CA HIS A 39 -0.45 -22.77 14.95
C HIS A 39 -1.73 -22.73 14.14
N ALA A 40 -1.60 -22.92 12.83
CA ALA A 40 -2.73 -23.02 11.93
C ALA A 40 -3.04 -24.50 11.64
N ARG A 41 -4.25 -24.95 11.98
CA ARG A 41 -4.75 -26.29 11.67
C ARG A 41 -6.16 -26.20 11.10
N THR A 42 -6.26 -26.46 9.80
CA THR A 42 -7.53 -26.50 9.07
C THR A 42 -8.26 -25.16 9.21
N GLU A 43 -9.25 -25.06 10.08
CA GLU A 43 -10.05 -23.85 10.31
C GLU A 43 -9.71 -23.14 11.62
N ILE A 44 -8.80 -23.67 12.43
CA ILE A 44 -8.45 -23.11 13.74
C ILE A 44 -7.04 -22.55 13.68
N VAL A 45 -6.92 -21.28 14.03
CA VAL A 45 -5.64 -20.59 14.21
C VAL A 45 -5.48 -20.30 15.69
N GLN A 46 -4.48 -20.93 16.31
CA GLN A 46 -4.11 -20.68 17.69
C GLN A 46 -2.90 -19.74 17.72
N ILE A 47 -2.99 -18.70 18.54
CA ILE A 47 -1.95 -17.69 18.75
C ILE A 47 -1.47 -17.83 20.19
N LEU A 48 -0.15 -17.89 20.39
CA LEU A 48 0.50 -18.05 21.68
C LEU A 48 1.51 -16.90 21.88
N GLY A 49 1.47 -16.25 23.04
CA GLY A 49 2.37 -15.15 23.35
C GLY A 49 1.93 -14.35 24.57
N THR A 50 2.29 -13.06 24.59
CA THR A 50 1.74 -12.12 25.58
C THR A 50 0.31 -11.72 25.19
N GLU A 51 -0.51 -11.30 26.16
CA GLU A 51 -1.89 -10.86 25.90
C GLU A 51 -1.95 -9.75 24.82
N ALA A 52 -1.09 -8.73 24.94
CA ALA A 52 -1.00 -7.64 23.96
C ALA A 52 -0.60 -8.15 22.57
N SER A 53 0.46 -8.96 22.47
CA SER A 53 0.93 -9.50 21.20
C SER A 53 -0.08 -10.44 20.54
N CYS A 54 -0.81 -11.23 21.34
CA CYS A 54 -1.88 -12.10 20.84
C CYS A 54 -3.03 -11.25 20.26
N GLU A 55 -3.43 -10.18 20.96
CA GLU A 55 -4.48 -9.29 20.50
C GLU A 55 -4.09 -8.52 19.22
N GLU A 56 -2.88 -7.99 19.13
CA GLU A 56 -2.36 -7.36 17.91
C GLU A 56 -2.35 -8.35 16.74
N THR A 57 -1.91 -9.59 16.97
CA THR A 57 -1.90 -10.65 15.94
C THR A 57 -3.32 -11.01 15.52
N ARG A 58 -4.24 -11.10 16.47
CA ARG A 58 -5.67 -11.36 16.25
C ARG A 58 -6.25 -10.31 15.30
N GLN A 59 -5.99 -9.03 15.57
CA GLN A 59 -6.46 -7.91 14.75
C GLN A 59 -5.86 -7.94 13.34
N VAL A 60 -4.56 -8.21 13.20
CA VAL A 60 -3.91 -8.35 11.89
C VAL A 60 -4.54 -9.48 11.07
N ILE A 61 -4.73 -10.67 11.67
CA ILE A 61 -5.35 -11.81 11.01
C ILE A 61 -6.78 -11.48 10.58
N GLN A 62 -7.58 -10.84 11.44
CA GLN A 62 -8.95 -10.45 11.11
C GLN A 62 -9.00 -9.45 9.96
N ALA A 63 -8.14 -8.42 9.99
CA ALA A 63 -8.08 -7.40 8.95
C ALA A 63 -7.69 -7.99 7.58
N LEU A 64 -6.72 -8.91 7.57
CA LEU A 64 -6.32 -9.64 6.37
C LEU A 64 -7.42 -10.60 5.88
N LEU A 65 -8.09 -11.30 6.79
CA LEU A 65 -9.19 -12.22 6.45
C LEU A 65 -10.35 -11.49 5.77
N VAL A 66 -10.64 -10.24 6.15
CA VAL A 66 -11.62 -9.40 5.43
C VAL A 66 -11.23 -9.23 3.96
N LEU A 67 -9.94 -9.09 3.64
CA LEU A 67 -9.49 -8.99 2.25
C LEU A 67 -9.62 -10.32 1.50
N VAL A 68 -9.25 -11.44 2.14
CA VAL A 68 -9.42 -12.79 1.57
C VAL A 68 -10.89 -13.06 1.23
N ASN A 69 -11.80 -12.74 2.16
CA ASN A 69 -13.24 -12.92 1.98
C ASN A 69 -13.83 -12.06 0.86
N ARG A 70 -13.15 -10.96 0.49
CA ARG A 70 -13.50 -10.12 -0.67
C ARG A 70 -12.88 -10.65 -1.98
N GLY A 71 -12.24 -11.81 -1.96
CA GLY A 71 -11.57 -12.43 -3.11
C GLY A 71 -10.25 -11.76 -3.50
N MET A 72 -9.65 -10.96 -2.62
CA MET A 72 -8.37 -10.30 -2.88
C MET A 72 -7.20 -11.20 -2.51
N THR A 73 -6.17 -11.20 -3.35
CA THR A 73 -4.91 -11.90 -3.08
C THR A 73 -4.05 -11.07 -2.14
N ILE A 74 -3.63 -11.65 -1.02
CA ILE A 74 -2.71 -11.01 -0.08
C ILE A 74 -1.27 -11.25 -0.53
N GLY A 75 -0.48 -10.18 -0.57
CA GLY A 75 0.97 -10.24 -0.71
C GLY A 75 1.69 -9.85 0.57
N THR A 76 3.00 -10.11 0.60
CA THR A 76 3.89 -9.72 1.71
C THR A 76 3.79 -8.22 2.08
N PRO A 77 3.69 -7.26 1.13
CA PRO A 77 3.53 -5.85 1.49
C PRO A 77 2.26 -5.57 2.29
N ASP A 78 1.16 -6.28 2.03
CA ASP A 78 -0.11 -6.09 2.72
C ASP A 78 0.00 -6.52 4.20
N VAL A 79 0.70 -7.63 4.44
CA VAL A 79 1.01 -8.14 5.79
C VAL A 79 1.88 -7.15 6.56
N VAL A 80 2.94 -6.62 5.94
CA VAL A 80 3.81 -5.60 6.56
C VAL A 80 3.01 -4.34 6.90
N THR A 81 2.13 -3.89 6.01
CA THR A 81 1.26 -2.73 6.27
C THR A 81 0.30 -3.00 7.41
N ALA A 82 -0.36 -4.16 7.46
CA ALA A 82 -1.25 -4.53 8.56
C ALA A 82 -0.53 -4.55 9.91
N ILE A 83 0.66 -5.16 9.97
CA ILE A 83 1.52 -5.18 11.18
C ILE A 83 1.92 -3.74 11.59
N THR A 84 2.28 -2.90 10.63
CA THR A 84 2.66 -1.51 10.92
C THR A 84 1.47 -0.72 11.46
N MET A 85 0.28 -0.94 10.89
CA MET A 85 -0.95 -0.24 11.31
C MET A 85 -1.44 -0.71 12.68
N VAL A 86 -1.32 -2.01 13.02
CA VAL A 86 -1.70 -2.48 14.36
C VAL A 86 -0.78 -1.90 15.43
N LYS A 87 0.53 -1.84 15.17
CA LYS A 87 1.52 -1.23 16.08
C LYS A 87 1.30 0.28 16.31
N ASN A 88 0.55 0.93 15.43
CA ASN A 88 0.23 2.36 15.51
C ASN A 88 -1.23 2.62 15.95
N ASP A 89 -1.99 1.59 16.35
CA ASP A 89 -3.43 1.68 16.68
C ASP A 89 -4.31 2.20 15.51
N GLU A 90 -3.94 1.86 14.28
CA GLU A 90 -4.63 2.30 13.06
C GLU A 90 -5.28 1.17 12.26
N ILE A 91 -5.28 -0.06 12.78
CA ILE A 91 -5.71 -1.26 12.05
C ILE A 91 -7.15 -1.17 11.50
N ASP A 92 -8.05 -0.47 12.19
CA ASP A 92 -9.44 -0.25 11.74
C ASP A 92 -9.52 0.46 10.38
N LYS A 93 -8.49 1.22 10.02
CA LYS A 93 -8.41 1.94 8.74
C LYS A 93 -7.79 1.07 7.62
N PHE A 94 -7.29 -0.12 7.93
CA PHE A 94 -6.56 -0.97 6.97
C PHE A 94 -7.43 -1.38 5.79
N VAL A 95 -8.63 -1.90 6.05
CA VAL A 95 -9.56 -2.34 5.01
C VAL A 95 -9.91 -1.19 4.06
N ALA A 96 -9.98 0.03 4.59
CA ALA A 96 -10.30 1.22 3.83
C ALA A 96 -9.21 1.58 2.79
N LEU A 97 -7.97 1.09 2.92
CA LEU A 97 -6.92 1.24 1.90
C LEU A 97 -7.20 0.42 0.63
N TYR A 98 -8.04 -0.61 0.73
CA TYR A 98 -8.34 -1.57 -0.35
C TYR A 98 -9.73 -1.38 -0.97
N GLU A 99 -10.50 -0.40 -0.50
CA GLU A 99 -11.84 -0.10 -1.04
C GLU A 99 -11.78 0.58 -2.41
N GLU A 100 -10.71 1.31 -2.70
CA GLU A 100 -10.63 2.12 -3.91
C GLU A 100 -9.40 1.81 -4.76
N GLU A 101 -9.67 1.46 -6.02
CA GLU A 101 -8.68 1.31 -7.08
C GLU A 101 -8.59 2.62 -7.87
N ILE A 102 -7.37 3.17 -7.99
CA ILE A 102 -7.17 4.43 -8.70
C ILE A 102 -7.32 4.18 -10.21
N ILE A 103 -6.51 3.26 -10.74
CA ILE A 103 -6.51 2.80 -12.12
C ILE A 103 -5.78 1.45 -12.19
N LYS A 104 -5.88 0.76 -13.32
CA LYS A 104 -4.99 -0.34 -13.66
C LYS A 104 -3.79 0.18 -14.44
N ASP A 105 -2.64 -0.40 -14.14
CA ASP A 105 -1.43 -0.24 -14.91
C ASP A 105 -1.60 -0.88 -16.32
N SER A 106 -0.64 -0.68 -17.20
CA SER A 106 -0.65 -1.20 -18.57
C SER A 106 -0.70 -2.73 -18.67
N TYR A 107 -0.25 -3.43 -17.61
CA TYR A 107 -0.32 -4.90 -17.48
C TYR A 107 -1.61 -5.37 -16.81
N GLY A 108 -2.54 -4.45 -16.50
CA GLY A 108 -3.82 -4.75 -15.87
C GLY A 108 -3.75 -4.93 -14.35
N LYS A 109 -2.60 -4.65 -13.72
CA LYS A 109 -2.45 -4.71 -12.27
C LYS A 109 -3.03 -3.45 -11.63
N PRO A 110 -3.82 -3.57 -10.56
CA PRO A 110 -4.44 -2.42 -9.92
C PRO A 110 -3.42 -1.56 -9.16
N ILE A 111 -3.47 -0.24 -9.40
CA ILE A 111 -2.74 0.77 -8.63
C ILE A 111 -3.63 1.24 -7.49
N ARG A 112 -3.16 1.02 -6.26
CA ARG A 112 -3.84 1.39 -5.01
C ARG A 112 -2.93 2.20 -4.10
N VAL A 113 -3.54 2.93 -3.18
CA VAL A 113 -2.83 3.55 -2.06
C VAL A 113 -2.32 2.46 -1.12
N LYS A 114 -1.10 2.64 -0.61
CA LYS A 114 -0.42 1.68 0.27
C LYS A 114 -0.37 2.14 1.72
N THR A 115 -0.62 3.42 1.96
CA THR A 115 -0.54 4.02 3.30
C THR A 115 -1.73 4.94 3.52
N LEU A 116 -2.07 5.19 4.79
CA LEU A 116 -3.13 6.14 5.15
C LEU A 116 -2.83 7.54 4.62
N GLY A 117 -1.57 7.99 4.68
CA GLY A 117 -1.16 9.27 4.12
C GLY A 117 -1.39 9.37 2.60
N GLN A 118 -1.19 8.27 1.86
CA GLN A 118 -1.52 8.22 0.44
C GLN A 118 -3.03 8.27 0.20
N LYS A 119 -3.83 7.61 1.04
CA LYS A 119 -5.30 7.70 0.98
C LYS A 119 -5.77 9.14 1.19
N ILE A 120 -5.32 9.78 2.26
CA ILE A 120 -5.63 11.20 2.55
C ILE A 120 -5.23 12.09 1.36
N TYR A 121 -4.06 11.85 0.77
CA TYR A 121 -3.60 12.59 -0.40
C TYR A 121 -4.53 12.42 -1.61
N VAL A 122 -4.89 11.18 -1.95
CA VAL A 122 -5.80 10.88 -3.07
C VAL A 122 -7.19 11.49 -2.83
N ASP A 123 -7.73 11.36 -1.62
CA ASP A 123 -9.03 11.93 -1.26
C ASP A 123 -9.01 13.45 -1.26
N SER A 124 -7.89 14.07 -0.87
CA SER A 124 -7.73 15.52 -0.96
C SER A 124 -7.81 16.00 -2.41
N VAL A 125 -7.18 15.29 -3.35
CA VAL A 125 -7.20 15.64 -4.79
C VAL A 125 -8.61 15.55 -5.40
N LYS A 126 -9.47 14.67 -4.89
CA LYS A 126 -10.87 14.57 -5.36
C LYS A 126 -11.75 15.70 -4.84
N ASN A 127 -11.48 16.17 -3.62
CA ASN A 127 -12.37 17.06 -2.88
C ASN A 127 -11.94 18.54 -2.90
N HIS A 128 -10.76 18.86 -3.43
CA HIS A 128 -10.21 20.22 -3.45
C HIS A 128 -9.60 20.56 -4.81
N ASP A 129 -9.74 21.81 -5.23
CA ASP A 129 -9.17 22.31 -6.49
C ASP A 129 -7.63 22.37 -6.47
N ILE A 130 -7.03 22.61 -5.29
CA ILE A 130 -5.59 22.76 -5.09
C ILE A 130 -5.16 21.93 -3.89
N VAL A 131 -4.15 21.07 -4.09
CA VAL A 131 -3.60 20.20 -3.03
C VAL A 131 -2.08 20.30 -2.98
N PHE A 132 -1.54 20.53 -1.80
CA PHE A 132 -0.10 20.52 -1.54
C PHE A 132 0.33 19.18 -0.96
N GLY A 133 1.06 18.38 -1.74
CA GLY A 133 1.68 17.14 -1.28
C GLY A 133 3.06 17.40 -0.67
N ILE A 134 3.17 17.45 0.65
CA ILE A 134 4.44 17.64 1.36
C ILE A 134 4.85 16.32 2.03
N GLY A 135 6.13 15.94 1.91
CA GLY A 135 6.67 14.78 2.62
C GLY A 135 7.99 14.27 2.05
N PRO A 136 8.64 13.29 2.71
CA PRO A 136 9.95 12.76 2.31
C PRO A 136 9.97 12.18 0.89
N ALA A 137 11.16 12.08 0.28
CA ALA A 137 11.34 11.37 -0.99
C ALA A 137 10.85 9.91 -0.88
N GLY A 138 10.37 9.33 -1.99
CA GLY A 138 9.92 7.94 -2.03
C GLY A 138 8.50 7.66 -1.49
N THR A 139 7.80 8.66 -0.95
CA THR A 139 6.43 8.50 -0.39
C THR A 139 5.31 8.44 -1.43
N GLY A 140 5.63 8.51 -2.73
CA GLY A 140 4.66 8.35 -3.83
C GLY A 140 3.88 9.61 -4.21
N LYS A 141 4.17 10.78 -3.62
CA LYS A 141 3.46 12.06 -3.89
C LYS A 141 3.35 12.38 -5.39
N THR A 142 4.49 12.44 -6.08
CA THR A 142 4.52 12.73 -7.53
C THR A 142 3.87 11.63 -8.35
N PHE A 143 4.14 10.37 -8.03
CA PHE A 143 3.59 9.22 -8.75
C PHE A 143 2.06 9.19 -8.68
N LEU A 144 1.48 9.35 -7.48
CA LEU A 144 0.03 9.39 -7.27
C LEU A 144 -0.61 10.61 -7.95
N ALA A 145 0.01 11.78 -7.87
CA ALA A 145 -0.47 12.99 -8.56
C ALA A 145 -0.61 12.75 -10.06
N VAL A 146 0.44 12.21 -10.68
CA VAL A 146 0.48 11.92 -12.11
C VAL A 146 -0.50 10.81 -12.47
N THR A 147 -0.60 9.75 -11.67
CA THR A 147 -1.56 8.66 -11.86
C THR A 147 -3.01 9.17 -11.86
N LEU A 148 -3.35 10.04 -10.89
CA LEU A 148 -4.68 10.66 -10.81
C LEU A 148 -4.95 11.57 -12.01
N ALA A 149 -3.96 12.37 -12.43
CA ALA A 149 -4.09 13.24 -13.60
C ALA A 149 -4.30 12.44 -14.90
N VAL A 150 -3.54 11.35 -15.10
CA VAL A 150 -3.70 10.41 -16.21
C VAL A 150 -5.09 9.75 -16.17
N THR A 151 -5.56 9.38 -14.98
CA THR A 151 -6.89 8.80 -14.80
C THR A 151 -7.98 9.79 -15.21
N ALA A 152 -7.87 11.05 -14.77
CA ALA A 152 -8.80 12.12 -15.15
C ALA A 152 -8.80 12.37 -16.67
N LEU A 153 -7.62 12.35 -17.30
CA LEU A 153 -7.49 12.49 -18.76
C LEU A 153 -8.16 11.32 -19.49
N LYS A 154 -7.89 10.07 -19.08
CA LYS A 154 -8.49 8.86 -19.67
C LYS A 154 -10.02 8.81 -19.50
N ARG A 155 -10.54 9.34 -18.38
CA ARG A 155 -11.98 9.46 -18.11
C ARG A 155 -12.63 10.67 -18.79
N GLY A 156 -11.87 11.48 -19.55
CA GLY A 156 -12.38 12.67 -20.22
C GLY A 156 -12.75 13.82 -19.27
N GLN A 157 -12.36 13.75 -17.99
CA GLN A 157 -12.61 14.80 -17.00
C GLN A 157 -11.76 16.04 -17.26
N VAL A 158 -10.60 15.87 -17.91
CA VAL A 158 -9.72 16.96 -18.34
C VAL A 158 -9.28 16.75 -19.79
N LYS A 159 -8.91 17.83 -20.49
CA LYS A 159 -8.45 17.78 -21.90
C LYS A 159 -6.93 17.72 -22.06
N ARG A 160 -6.17 18.15 -21.04
CA ARG A 160 -4.70 18.22 -21.06
C ARG A 160 -4.13 18.13 -19.65
N ILE A 161 -2.92 17.58 -19.54
CA ILE A 161 -2.14 17.58 -18.30
C ILE A 161 -0.95 18.53 -18.51
N ILE A 162 -0.67 19.37 -17.50
CA ILE A 162 0.51 20.25 -17.49
C ILE A 162 1.38 19.82 -16.32
N LEU A 163 2.64 19.52 -16.61
CA LEU A 163 3.63 19.17 -15.60
C LEU A 163 4.71 20.23 -15.63
N THR A 164 5.06 20.74 -14.45
CA THR A 164 6.10 21.73 -14.29
C THR A 164 7.00 21.34 -13.14
N ARG A 165 8.29 21.61 -13.30
CA ARG A 165 9.31 21.45 -12.27
C ARG A 165 10.19 22.69 -12.30
N PRO A 166 10.53 23.30 -11.15
CA PRO A 166 11.47 24.42 -11.14
C PRO A 166 12.82 23.97 -11.71
N ALA A 167 13.47 24.84 -12.49
CA ALA A 167 14.73 24.56 -13.19
C ALA A 167 15.95 24.39 -12.26
N VAL A 168 15.76 24.51 -10.94
CA VAL A 168 16.82 24.46 -9.93
C VAL A 168 16.40 23.45 -8.86
N GLU A 169 17.12 22.35 -8.72
CA GLU A 169 16.99 21.45 -7.58
C GLU A 169 17.68 22.06 -6.35
N ALA A 170 17.15 21.77 -5.16
CA ALA A 170 17.69 22.27 -3.91
C ALA A 170 19.11 21.73 -3.69
N GLY A 171 20.13 22.55 -4.01
CA GLY A 171 21.54 22.27 -3.69
C GLY A 171 22.51 22.26 -4.87
N GLU A 172 22.07 22.41 -6.13
CA GLU A 172 22.99 22.46 -7.27
C GLU A 172 23.09 23.87 -7.87
N SER A 173 24.32 24.39 -7.95
CA SER A 173 24.64 25.58 -8.73
C SER A 173 24.43 25.26 -10.21
N LEU A 174 23.78 26.19 -10.91
CA LEU A 174 23.41 26.13 -12.33
C LEU A 174 24.59 25.79 -13.25
N GLY A 175 24.92 24.51 -13.39
CA GLY A 175 25.72 23.98 -14.47
C GLY A 175 24.76 23.46 -15.53
N PHE A 176 24.68 24.12 -16.67
CA PHE A 176 24.00 23.61 -17.85
C PHE A 176 24.39 22.14 -18.05
N LEU A 177 23.46 21.20 -17.84
CA LEU A 177 23.69 19.81 -18.21
C LEU A 177 23.98 19.77 -19.72
N PRO A 178 25.19 19.38 -20.17
CA PRO A 178 25.43 19.13 -21.58
C PRO A 178 24.68 17.86 -21.97
N GLY A 179 24.00 17.87 -23.12
CA GLY A 179 23.17 16.75 -23.57
C GLY A 179 22.00 17.20 -24.46
N ASP A 180 21.47 16.25 -25.23
CA ASP A 180 20.35 16.46 -26.16
C ASP A 180 19.04 16.71 -25.40
N LEU A 181 18.06 17.35 -26.06
CA LEU A 181 16.75 17.68 -25.47
C LEU A 181 16.09 16.46 -24.80
N LYS A 182 16.30 15.27 -25.36
CA LYS A 182 15.76 14.02 -24.84
C LYS A 182 16.35 13.63 -23.48
N GLU A 183 17.67 13.73 -23.30
CA GLU A 183 18.35 13.46 -22.01
C GLU A 183 17.94 14.46 -20.92
N LYS A 184 17.56 15.68 -21.36
CA LYS A 184 17.03 16.75 -20.51
C LYS A 184 15.54 16.65 -20.23
N VAL A 185 14.80 15.75 -20.86
CA VAL A 185 13.34 15.63 -20.73
C VAL A 185 12.95 14.25 -20.19
N ASP A 186 13.75 13.21 -20.44
CA ASP A 186 13.54 11.84 -19.99
C ASP A 186 13.34 11.71 -18.46
N PRO A 187 14.14 12.34 -17.59
CA PRO A 187 13.91 12.28 -16.14
C PRO A 187 12.56 12.89 -15.72
N TYR A 188 12.04 13.85 -16.50
CA TYR A 188 10.85 14.64 -16.22
C TYR A 188 9.57 13.96 -16.71
N LEU A 189 9.68 13.19 -17.80
CA LEU A 189 8.58 12.42 -18.35
C LEU A 189 8.52 11.01 -17.79
N ARG A 190 9.60 10.47 -17.19
CA ARG A 190 9.62 9.11 -16.63
C ARG A 190 8.45 8.83 -15.68
N PRO A 191 8.07 9.68 -14.72
CA PRO A 191 6.88 9.43 -13.89
C PRO A 191 5.55 9.36 -14.67
N VAL A 192 5.47 10.05 -15.80
CA VAL A 192 4.32 10.05 -16.72
C VAL A 192 4.32 8.82 -17.58
N TYR A 193 5.48 8.46 -18.12
CA TYR A 193 5.66 7.21 -18.86
C TYR A 193 5.37 6.01 -17.95
N ASP A 194 5.87 6.01 -16.73
CA ASP A 194 5.58 4.97 -15.73
C ASP A 194 4.08 4.90 -15.44
N ALA A 195 3.39 6.04 -15.28
CA ALA A 195 1.94 6.04 -15.05
C ALA A 195 1.09 5.68 -16.31
N LEU A 196 1.64 5.79 -17.51
CA LEU A 196 0.95 5.49 -18.78
C LEU A 196 1.26 4.09 -19.33
N TYR A 197 2.47 3.58 -19.09
CA TYR A 197 3.05 2.40 -19.75
C TYR A 197 3.70 1.38 -18.80
N GLN A 198 3.73 1.61 -17.49
CA GLN A 198 3.73 0.49 -16.54
C GLN A 198 2.29 0.17 -16.21
#